data_AF-X1S2M3-F1
#
_entry.id   AF-X1S2M3-F1
#
_cell.length_a   1.000
_cell.length_b   1.000
_cell.length_c   1.000
_cell.angle_alpha   90.00
_cell.angle_beta   90.00
_cell.angle_gamma   90.00
#
_symmetry.space_group_name_H-M   'P 1'
#
loop_
_entity.id
_entity.type
_entity.pdbx_description
1 polymer ?
#
loop_
_entity_poly.entity_id
_entity_poly.type
_entity_poly.pdbx_seq_one_letter_code
_entity_poly.pdbx_strand_id
1 'polypeptide(L)'
;MKILALDFDGVIVDSVLDSLFVGHNAYLGLYGQGKKKYFGGELFTFENWEETKKQHQEEIRYYRTLRPYIRGATDYGLIQRLIEENKFVKNQEEFDNYRKTIKFDFETYEKEFYKERERLQNINYKAWFNLEPAYTKVVEGIKKLLEEGTKI
;
A
#
# COMPACT_ATOMS: atom_id res chain seq x y z
N MET A 1 -4.02 34.61 12.51
CA MET A 1 -4.20 33.19 12.89
C MET A 1 -3.55 32.34 11.81
N LYS A 2 -2.68 31.39 12.18
CA LYS A 2 -2.09 30.43 11.22
C LYS A 2 -2.74 29.07 11.46
N ILE A 3 -3.25 28.46 10.40
CA ILE A 3 -3.85 27.12 10.41
C ILE A 3 -2.97 26.24 9.52
N LEU A 4 -2.63 25.05 10.00
CA LEU A 4 -1.97 24.02 9.21
C LEU A 4 -2.96 22.89 8.94
N ALA A 5 -3.28 22.62 7.67
CA ALA A 5 -4.08 21.47 7.27
C ALA A 5 -3.18 20.46 6.54
N LEU A 6 -3.22 19.20 6.98
CA LEU A 6 -2.41 18.11 6.45
C LEU A 6 -3.33 16.95 6.05
N ASP A 7 -2.97 16.28 4.96
CA ASP A 7 -3.52 14.96 4.66
C ASP A 7 -2.92 13.90 5.62
N PHE A 8 -3.55 12.74 5.70
CA PHE A 8 -3.10 11.65 6.56
C PHE A 8 -2.18 10.68 5.80
N ASP A 9 -2.69 10.05 4.75
CA ASP A 9 -2.01 8.96 4.04
C ASP A 9 -0.86 9.47 3.18
N GLY A 10 0.36 8.96 3.41
CA GLY A 10 1.55 9.40 2.70
C GLY A 10 2.06 10.79 3.10
N VAL A 11 1.42 11.43 4.09
CA VAL A 11 1.82 12.74 4.63
C VAL A 11 2.14 12.64 6.12
N ILE A 12 1.20 12.18 6.94
CA ILE A 12 1.42 11.93 8.37
C ILE A 12 1.92 10.49 8.59
N VAL A 13 1.37 9.53 7.86
CA VAL A 13 1.70 8.10 7.98
C VAL A 13 2.27 7.51 6.69
N ASP A 14 3.12 6.50 6.85
CA ASP A 14 3.65 5.69 5.76
C ASP A 14 2.70 4.53 5.44
N SER A 15 1.68 4.76 4.62
CA SER A 15 0.67 3.76 4.24
C SER A 15 1.15 2.71 3.22
N VAL A 16 2.47 2.65 2.96
CA VAL A 16 3.04 1.70 1.99
C VAL A 16 2.80 0.25 2.40
N LEU A 17 2.94 -0.08 3.69
CA LEU A 17 2.77 -1.46 4.13
C LEU A 17 1.29 -1.86 4.22
N ASP A 18 0.38 -0.96 4.64
CA ASP A 18 -1.07 -1.22 4.60
C ASP A 18 -1.53 -1.54 3.17
N SER A 19 -1.26 -0.63 2.24
CA SER A 19 -1.65 -0.82 0.84
C SER A 19 -1.05 -2.06 0.18
N LEU A 20 0.19 -2.42 0.55
CA LEU A 20 0.80 -3.64 0.08
C LEU A 20 0.06 -4.84 0.68
N PHE A 21 -0.20 -4.82 1.98
CA PHE A 21 -0.82 -5.92 2.68
C PHE A 21 -2.22 -6.22 2.12
N VAL A 22 -3.08 -5.21 2.14
CA VAL A 22 -4.46 -5.28 1.65
C VAL A 22 -4.46 -5.58 0.15
N GLY A 23 -3.65 -4.85 -0.62
CA GLY A 23 -3.66 -4.93 -2.07
C GLY A 23 -3.17 -6.27 -2.61
N HIS A 24 -2.19 -6.89 -1.94
CA HIS A 24 -1.71 -8.23 -2.26
C HIS A 24 -2.78 -9.29 -1.96
N ASN A 25 -3.37 -9.26 -0.77
CA ASN A 25 -4.41 -10.22 -0.39
C ASN A 25 -5.64 -10.13 -1.29
N ALA A 26 -6.11 -8.92 -1.59
CA ALA A 26 -7.21 -8.70 -2.52
C ALA A 26 -6.88 -9.24 -3.93
N TYR A 27 -5.66 -9.03 -4.41
CA TYR A 27 -5.21 -9.54 -5.70
C TYR A 27 -5.21 -11.08 -5.73
N LEU A 28 -4.64 -11.73 -4.71
CA LEU A 28 -4.65 -13.20 -4.62
C LEU A 28 -6.06 -13.77 -4.42
N GLY A 29 -6.94 -13.05 -3.71
CA GLY A 29 -8.34 -13.42 -3.56
C GLY A 29 -9.10 -13.52 -4.89
N LEU A 30 -8.81 -12.61 -5.83
CA LEU A 30 -9.44 -12.59 -7.15
C LEU A 30 -8.75 -13.49 -8.17
N TYR A 31 -7.42 -13.48 -8.19
CA TYR A 31 -6.63 -14.10 -9.26
C TYR A 31 -5.93 -15.40 -8.82
N GLY A 32 -6.17 -15.87 -7.60
CA GLY A 32 -5.64 -17.10 -7.03
C GLY A 32 -4.21 -17.00 -6.49
N GLN A 33 -3.77 -18.05 -5.78
CA GLN A 33 -2.41 -18.23 -5.28
C GLN A 33 -1.48 -18.89 -6.32
N GLY A 34 -0.16 -18.82 -6.12
CA GLY A 34 0.78 -19.60 -6.94
C GLY A 34 2.24 -19.14 -6.86
N LYS A 35 3.17 -20.09 -6.98
CA LYS A 35 4.62 -19.87 -6.77
C LYS A 35 5.29 -18.88 -7.74
N LYS A 36 4.67 -18.56 -8.88
CA LYS A 36 5.16 -17.56 -9.83
C LYS A 36 4.73 -16.13 -9.48
N LYS A 37 3.87 -15.99 -8.47
CA LYS A 37 3.39 -14.70 -7.99
C LYS A 37 4.37 -14.12 -6.99
N TYR A 38 4.33 -12.81 -6.86
CA TYR A 38 5.11 -12.07 -5.89
C TYR A 38 4.86 -12.55 -4.46
N PHE A 39 5.84 -12.39 -3.58
CA PHE A 39 5.75 -12.86 -2.19
C PHE A 39 5.44 -14.36 -2.05
N GLY A 40 5.90 -15.17 -3.00
CA GLY A 40 5.63 -16.61 -3.04
C GLY A 40 4.19 -16.98 -3.39
N GLY A 41 3.31 -16.01 -3.59
CA GLY A 41 1.88 -16.21 -3.88
C GLY A 41 1.06 -16.68 -2.69
N GLU A 42 1.51 -16.39 -1.47
CA GLU A 42 0.79 -16.69 -0.23
C GLU A 42 0.11 -15.45 0.33
N LEU A 43 -1.03 -15.65 1.02
CA LEU A 43 -1.70 -14.54 1.69
C LEU A 43 -0.88 -14.03 2.87
N PHE A 44 -0.87 -12.72 3.04
CA PHE A 44 -0.36 -12.11 4.26
C PHE A 44 -1.35 -12.26 5.40
N THR A 45 -0.81 -12.60 6.56
CA THR A 45 -1.49 -12.71 7.84
C THR A 45 -0.67 -11.94 8.86
N PHE A 46 -1.29 -11.51 9.97
CA PHE A 46 -0.53 -10.78 10.98
C PHE A 46 0.56 -11.67 11.62
N GLU A 47 0.37 -12.99 11.59
CA GLU A 47 1.27 -14.00 12.10
C GLU A 47 2.51 -14.18 11.21
N ASN A 48 2.34 -14.21 9.88
CA ASN A 48 3.47 -14.40 8.95
C ASN A 48 4.16 -13.09 8.54
N TRP A 49 3.52 -11.94 8.77
CA TRP A 49 3.94 -10.66 8.19
C TRP A 49 5.39 -10.25 8.48
N GLU A 50 5.84 -10.42 9.72
CA GLU A 50 7.21 -10.05 10.10
C GLU A 50 8.26 -10.90 9.38
N GLU A 51 7.97 -12.17 9.15
CA GLU A 51 8.87 -13.07 8.46
C GLU A 51 8.83 -12.83 6.94
N THR A 52 7.63 -12.67 6.37
CA THR A 52 7.45 -12.29 4.97
C THR A 52 8.23 -11.02 4.63
N LYS A 53 8.16 -9.99 5.48
CA LYS A 53 8.94 -8.77 5.27
C LYS A 53 10.43 -9.06 5.15
N LYS A 54 11.00 -9.89 6.04
CA LYS A 54 12.44 -10.21 6.04
C LYS A 54 12.84 -10.97 4.77
N GLN A 55 12.02 -11.91 4.33
CA GLN A 55 12.30 -12.75 3.18
C GLN A 55 12.17 -11.99 1.85
N HIS A 56 11.27 -11.01 1.79
CA HIS A 56 10.86 -10.35 0.55
C HIS A 56 11.21 -8.84 0.54
N GLN A 57 12.39 -8.48 1.05
CA GLN A 57 12.81 -7.06 1.14
C GLN A 57 12.95 -6.37 -0.22
N GLU A 58 13.53 -7.05 -1.22
CA GLU A 58 13.66 -6.48 -2.56
C GLU A 58 12.30 -6.27 -3.22
N GLU A 59 11.37 -7.18 -2.93
CA GLU A 59 10.00 -7.09 -3.40
C GLU A 59 9.28 -5.86 -2.78
N ILE A 60 9.43 -5.67 -1.47
CA ILE A 60 8.89 -4.48 -0.79
C ILE A 60 9.53 -3.20 -1.32
N ARG A 61 10.84 -3.21 -1.57
CA ARG A 61 11.56 -2.05 -2.12
C ARG A 61 11.00 -1.68 -3.48
N TYR A 62 10.85 -2.65 -4.38
CA TYR A 62 10.31 -2.39 -5.71
C TYR A 62 8.86 -1.88 -5.66
N TYR A 63 8.01 -2.49 -4.82
CA TYR A 63 6.66 -2.00 -4.57
C TYR A 63 6.66 -0.51 -4.14
N ARG A 64 7.54 -0.15 -3.20
CA ARG A 64 7.69 1.23 -2.73
C ARG A 64 8.11 2.20 -3.85
N THR A 65 8.92 1.77 -4.83
CA THR A 65 9.28 2.65 -5.96
C THR A 65 8.14 2.95 -6.92
N LEU A 66 7.09 2.11 -6.93
CA LEU A 66 5.92 2.29 -7.80
C LEU A 66 4.84 3.17 -7.15
N ARG A 67 4.89 3.34 -5.83
CA ARG A 67 3.93 4.14 -5.05
C ARG A 67 3.72 5.56 -5.56
N PRO A 68 4.74 6.31 -6.03
CA PRO A 68 4.52 7.65 -6.59
C PRO A 68 3.67 7.68 -7.87
N TYR A 69 3.48 6.54 -8.55
CA TYR A 69 2.81 6.50 -9.86
C TYR A 69 1.31 6.20 -9.81
N ILE A 70 0.81 5.80 -8.63
CA ILE A 70 -0.58 5.39 -8.45
C ILE A 70 -1.50 6.60 -8.36
N ARG A 71 -2.77 6.41 -8.73
CA ARG A 71 -3.85 7.40 -8.59
C ARG A 71 -4.80 7.09 -7.44
N GLY A 72 -4.86 5.83 -7.01
CA GLY A 72 -5.79 5.38 -5.98
C GLY A 72 -5.72 3.87 -5.75
N ALA A 73 -6.68 3.35 -4.97
CA ALA A 73 -6.69 1.97 -4.51
C ALA A 73 -6.63 0.95 -5.65
N THR A 74 -7.29 1.23 -6.78
CA THR A 74 -7.34 0.31 -7.91
C THR A 74 -5.97 0.02 -8.53
N ASP A 75 -5.04 0.98 -8.43
CA ASP A 75 -3.71 0.85 -9.02
C ASP A 75 -2.78 -0.04 -8.18
N TYR A 76 -3.13 -0.36 -6.92
CA TYR A 76 -2.41 -1.39 -6.15
C TYR A 76 -2.50 -2.76 -6.82
N GLY A 77 -3.65 -3.08 -7.43
CA GLY A 77 -3.84 -4.32 -8.18
C GLY A 77 -2.98 -4.35 -9.44
N LEU A 78 -2.78 -3.20 -10.09
CA LEU A 78 -1.85 -3.08 -11.21
C LEU A 78 -0.41 -3.29 -10.80
N ILE A 79 0.00 -2.80 -9.64
CA ILE A 79 1.34 -3.06 -9.11
C ILE A 79 1.53 -4.57 -8.92
N GLN A 80 0.58 -5.27 -8.29
CA GLN A 80 0.65 -6.73 -8.14
C GLN A 80 0.75 -7.44 -9.51
N ARG A 81 -0.03 -6.97 -10.50
CA ARG A 81 -0.02 -7.51 -11.86
C ARG A 81 1.31 -7.27 -12.60
N LEU A 82 1.86 -6.05 -12.54
CA LEU A 82 3.16 -5.69 -13.13
C LEU A 82 4.25 -6.63 -12.65
N ILE A 83 4.22 -6.88 -11.34
CA ILE A 83 5.18 -7.69 -10.67
C ILE A 83 5.01 -9.18 -10.99
N GLU A 84 3.77 -9.70 -11.01
CA GLU A 84 3.47 -11.06 -11.48
C GLU A 84 3.96 -11.30 -12.93
N GLU A 85 3.90 -10.26 -13.77
CA GLU A 85 4.40 -10.28 -15.14
C GLU A 85 5.93 -10.03 -15.26
N ASN A 86 6.62 -9.83 -14.13
CA ASN A 86 8.04 -9.47 -14.05
C ASN A 86 8.41 -8.27 -14.94
N LYS A 87 7.52 -7.27 -15.00
CA LYS A 87 7.71 -6.03 -15.77
C LYS A 87 8.19 -4.91 -14.86
N PHE A 88 9.22 -4.20 -15.33
CA PHE A 88 9.78 -3.06 -14.64
C PHE A 88 9.33 -1.75 -15.28
N VAL A 89 8.83 -0.85 -14.43
CA VAL A 89 8.37 0.51 -14.79
C VAL A 89 9.27 1.52 -14.09
N LYS A 90 9.82 2.46 -14.85
CA LYS A 90 10.84 3.42 -14.36
C LYS A 90 10.30 4.83 -14.14
N ASN A 91 9.15 5.16 -14.71
CA ASN A 91 8.58 6.51 -14.68
C ASN A 91 7.05 6.46 -14.82
N GLN A 92 6.41 7.61 -14.59
CA GLN A 92 4.95 7.77 -14.68
C GLN A 92 4.39 7.42 -16.07
N GLU A 93 5.10 7.76 -17.14
CA GLU A 93 4.63 7.53 -18.51
C GLU A 93 4.53 6.02 -18.82
N GLU A 94 5.54 5.26 -18.43
CA GLU A 94 5.54 3.79 -18.54
C GLU A 94 4.40 3.17 -17.71
N PHE A 95 4.18 3.66 -16.48
CA PHE A 95 3.07 3.20 -15.63
C PHE A 95 1.71 3.45 -16.28
N ASP A 96 1.53 4.66 -16.81
CA ASP A 96 0.29 5.10 -17.46
C ASP A 96 0.00 4.32 -18.75
N ASN A 97 1.04 4.05 -19.53
CA ASN A 97 0.94 3.22 -20.72
C ASN A 97 0.56 1.77 -20.37
N TYR A 98 1.15 1.22 -19.30
CA TYR A 98 0.75 -0.09 -18.80
C TYR A 98 -0.71 -0.12 -18.38
N ARG A 99 -1.14 0.84 -17.55
CA ARG A 99 -2.52 0.97 -17.08
C ARG A 99 -3.55 1.05 -18.22
N LYS A 100 -3.22 1.75 -19.31
CA LYS A 100 -4.12 1.89 -20.47
C LYS A 100 -4.26 0.63 -21.31
N THR A 101 -3.21 -0.20 -21.34
CA THR A 101 -3.11 -1.34 -22.27
C THR A 101 -3.47 -2.67 -21.62
N ILE A 102 -3.38 -2.76 -20.29
CA ILE A 102 -3.67 -3.98 -19.55
C ILE A 102 -5.17 -4.26 -19.50
N LYS A 103 -5.53 -5.53 -19.71
CA LYS A 103 -6.88 -6.02 -19.41
C LYS A 103 -6.94 -6.35 -17.91
N PHE A 104 -7.42 -5.40 -17.12
CA PHE A 104 -7.58 -5.52 -15.67
C PHE A 104 -8.99 -5.06 -15.26
N ASP A 105 -9.66 -5.84 -14.41
CA ASP A 105 -10.97 -5.48 -13.88
C ASP A 105 -10.80 -4.59 -12.63
N PHE A 106 -10.73 -3.29 -12.87
CA PHE A 106 -10.52 -2.28 -11.82
C PHE A 106 -11.67 -2.24 -10.80
N GLU A 107 -12.91 -2.39 -11.26
CA GLU A 107 -14.09 -2.29 -10.39
C GLU A 107 -14.18 -3.48 -9.44
N THR A 108 -13.96 -4.69 -9.95
CA THR A 108 -13.94 -5.90 -9.11
C THR A 108 -12.78 -5.86 -8.13
N TYR A 109 -11.60 -5.41 -8.56
CA TYR A 109 -10.46 -5.26 -7.66
C TYR A 109 -10.71 -4.23 -6.57
N GLU A 110 -11.30 -3.08 -6.88
CA GLU A 110 -11.63 -2.05 -5.89
C GLU A 110 -12.54 -2.59 -4.79
N LYS A 111 -13.59 -3.31 -5.18
CA LYS A 111 -14.52 -3.95 -4.24
C LYS A 111 -13.81 -4.95 -3.33
N GLU A 112 -12.96 -5.79 -3.89
CA GLU A 112 -12.21 -6.76 -3.08
C GLU A 112 -11.18 -6.09 -2.17
N PHE A 113 -10.54 -5.00 -2.63
CA PHE A 113 -9.60 -4.22 -1.84
C PHE A 113 -10.27 -3.66 -0.57
N TYR A 114 -11.41 -2.97 -0.72
CA TYR A 114 -12.11 -2.40 0.43
C TYR A 114 -12.71 -3.45 1.35
N LYS A 115 -13.21 -4.56 0.78
CA LYS A 115 -13.67 -5.72 1.55
C LYS A 115 -12.55 -6.34 2.38
N GLU A 116 -11.35 -6.49 1.81
CA GLU A 116 -10.19 -7.03 2.53
C GLU A 116 -9.70 -6.05 3.61
N ARG A 117 -9.70 -4.74 3.32
CA ARG A 117 -9.35 -3.72 4.31
C ARG A 117 -10.30 -3.76 5.51
N GLU A 118 -11.60 -3.79 5.26
CA GLU A 118 -12.63 -3.92 6.30
C GLU A 118 -12.45 -5.22 7.10
N ARG A 119 -12.20 -6.35 6.43
CA ARG A 119 -11.93 -7.63 7.09
C ARG A 119 -10.75 -7.53 8.07
N LEU A 120 -9.63 -6.94 7.64
CA LEU A 120 -8.42 -6.80 8.47
C LEU A 120 -8.66 -5.88 9.67
N GLN A 121 -9.35 -4.76 9.46
CA GLN A 121 -9.77 -3.86 10.53
C GLN A 121 -10.64 -4.56 11.58
N ASN A 122 -11.58 -5.41 11.14
CA ASN A 122 -12.47 -6.15 12.02
C ASN A 122 -11.80 -7.31 12.76
N ILE A 123 -10.79 -7.95 12.17
CA ILE A 123 -10.05 -9.06 12.80
C ILE A 123 -9.11 -8.55 13.88
N ASN A 124 -8.29 -7.55 13.56
CA ASN A 124 -7.36 -6.96 14.52
C ASN A 124 -7.00 -5.53 14.11
N TYR A 125 -7.84 -4.59 14.52
CA TYR A 125 -7.65 -3.16 14.24
C TYR A 125 -6.26 -2.65 14.62
N LYS A 126 -5.72 -3.09 15.77
CA LYS A 126 -4.41 -2.62 16.24
C LYS A 126 -3.27 -3.12 15.35
N ALA A 127 -3.33 -4.39 14.93
CA ALA A 127 -2.32 -4.94 14.03
C ALA A 127 -2.41 -4.28 12.64
N TRP A 128 -3.63 -4.07 12.13
CA TRP A 128 -3.87 -3.32 10.89
C TRP A 128 -3.33 -1.89 10.98
N PHE A 129 -3.67 -1.13 12.02
CA PHE A 129 -3.22 0.24 12.23
C PHE A 129 -1.68 0.35 12.31
N ASN A 130 -1.01 -0.65 12.87
CA ASN A 130 0.45 -0.70 12.93
C ASN A 130 1.12 -0.91 11.56
N LEU A 131 0.37 -1.20 10.50
CA LEU A 131 0.88 -1.21 9.12
C LEU A 131 1.13 0.21 8.58
N GLU A 132 0.63 1.26 9.25
CA GLU A 132 0.74 2.66 8.82
C GLU A 132 1.54 3.48 9.85
N PRO A 133 2.85 3.20 10.03
CA PRO A 133 3.64 3.93 11.00
C PRO A 133 3.73 5.41 10.64
N ALA A 134 3.63 6.27 11.66
CA ALA A 134 3.76 7.71 11.46
C ALA A 134 5.20 8.10 11.05
N TYR A 135 5.33 9.10 10.19
CA TYR A 135 6.63 9.71 9.90
C TYR A 135 7.12 10.49 11.11
N THR A 136 8.17 9.99 11.77
CA THR A 136 8.68 10.56 13.04
C THR A 136 8.95 12.07 12.94
N LYS A 137 9.51 12.53 11.81
CA LYS A 137 9.81 13.95 11.57
C LYS A 137 8.56 14.83 11.46
N VAL A 138 7.48 14.27 10.91
CA VAL A 138 6.19 14.98 10.82
C VAL A 138 5.58 15.10 12.21
N VAL A 139 5.59 14.03 13.00
CA VAL A 139 5.11 14.04 14.38
C VAL A 139 5.91 15.03 15.25
N GLU A 140 7.23 15.05 15.12
CA GLU A 140 8.11 16.02 15.80
C GLU A 140 7.76 17.47 15.42
N GLY A 141 7.58 17.75 14.12
CA GLY A 141 7.23 19.07 13.63
C GLY A 141 5.86 19.55 14.11
N ILE A 142 4.86 18.68 14.11
CA ILE A 142 3.51 18.94 14.62
C ILE A 142 3.58 19.32 16.11
N LYS A 143 4.30 18.55 16.93
CA LYS A 143 4.47 18.85 18.37
C LYS A 143 5.07 20.24 18.60
N LYS A 144 6.13 20.58 17.88
CA LYS A 144 6.77 21.90 17.97
C LYS A 144 5.80 23.04 17.60
N LEU A 145 5.02 22.87 16.54
CA LEU A 145 4.05 23.88 16.11
C LEU A 145 2.93 24.10 17.14
N LEU A 146 2.48 23.02 17.81
CA LEU A 146 1.51 23.12 18.90
C LEU A 146 2.07 23.89 20.11
N GLU A 147 3.33 23.67 20.47
CA GLU A 147 4.03 24.44 21.51
C GLU A 147 4.14 25.94 21.16
N GLU A 148 4.27 26.26 19.88
CA GLU A 148 4.30 27.64 19.36
C GLU A 148 2.90 28.28 19.23
N GLY A 149 1.83 27.57 19.62
CA GLY A 149 0.46 28.06 19.57
C GLY A 149 -0.21 27.98 18.19
N THR A 150 0.36 27.21 17.26
CA THR A 150 -0.30 26.91 15.98
C THR A 150 -1.44 25.94 16.20
N LYS A 151 -2.61 26.23 15.63
CA LYS A 151 -3.72 25.27 15.57
C LYS A 151 -3.51 24.34 14.37
N ILE A 152 -3.55 23.04 14.61
CA ILE A 152 -3.45 21.97 13.62
C ILE A 152 -4.79 21.26 13.58
#